data_AF-A0A2V8YQI2-F1
#
_entry.id   AF-A0A2V8YQI2-F1
#
_cell.length_a   1.000
_cell.length_b   1.000
_cell.length_c   1.000
_cell.angle_alpha   90.00
_cell.angle_beta   90.00
_cell.angle_gamma   90.00
#
_symmetry.space_group_name_H-M   'P 1'
#
loop_
_entity.id
_entity.type
_entity.pdbx_description
1 polymer ?
#
loop_
_entity_poly.entity_id
_entity_poly.type
_entity_poly.pdbx_seq_one_letter_code
_entity_poly.pdbx_strand_id
1 'polypeptide(L)'
;MGHEAELAAELYQGTLTMLQLTHGKNSPQITAFKDLIASHQKSKDAPIRIWRGVADSARGVLTSLRREVDEGLVGGLRRQITGEVLGDLLQLANEALAQNTEDSKNVAAVLAAAAFEDTIRRLGAAYCGIHAPVALSDIVTQLKDANVLKGSQVGVVQSHLQFRNHALHADWTKIDKVAVATAISLVQELLLKHFS
;
A
#
# COMPACT_ATOMS: atom_id res chain seq x y z
N MET A 1 -36.72 24.08 -7.11
CA MET A 1 -35.57 24.50 -6.29
C MET A 1 -35.07 23.39 -5.34
N GLY A 2 -35.94 22.61 -4.67
CA GLY A 2 -35.49 21.53 -3.77
C GLY A 2 -34.64 20.43 -4.43
N HIS A 3 -35.05 19.96 -5.61
CA HIS A 3 -34.38 18.84 -6.29
C HIS A 3 -32.92 19.11 -6.71
N GLU A 4 -32.59 20.33 -7.17
CA GLU A 4 -31.20 20.68 -7.53
C GLU A 4 -30.29 20.77 -6.29
N ALA A 5 -30.84 21.21 -5.14
CA ALA A 5 -30.08 21.28 -3.88
C ALA A 5 -29.81 19.88 -3.31
N GLU A 6 -30.79 18.98 -3.37
CA GLU A 6 -30.65 17.58 -2.97
C GLU A 6 -29.56 16.88 -3.79
N LEU A 7 -29.64 16.98 -5.12
CA LEU A 7 -28.65 16.39 -6.02
C LEU A 7 -27.23 16.95 -5.76
N ALA A 8 -27.10 18.26 -5.54
CA ALA A 8 -25.82 18.87 -5.23
C ALA A 8 -25.25 18.37 -3.88
N ALA A 9 -26.10 18.16 -2.88
CA ALA A 9 -25.68 17.60 -1.59
C ALA A 9 -25.25 16.13 -1.70
N GLU A 10 -25.96 15.31 -2.47
CA GLU A 10 -25.60 13.92 -2.76
C GLU A 10 -24.24 13.85 -3.47
N LEU A 11 -24.06 14.65 -4.53
CA LEU A 11 -22.79 14.72 -5.26
C LEU A 11 -21.65 15.16 -4.35
N TYR A 12 -21.87 16.18 -3.50
CA TYR A 12 -20.86 16.62 -2.54
C TYR A 12 -20.41 15.50 -1.59
N GLN A 13 -21.36 14.80 -0.96
CA GLN A 13 -21.05 13.73 -0.01
C GLN A 13 -20.41 12.52 -0.70
N GLY A 14 -20.90 12.16 -1.90
CA GLY A 14 -20.33 11.10 -2.71
C GLY A 14 -18.86 11.41 -3.08
N THR A 15 -18.60 12.61 -3.58
CA THR A 15 -17.24 13.07 -3.90
C THR A 15 -16.33 13.07 -2.68
N LEU A 16 -16.80 13.54 -1.53
CA LEU A 16 -16.02 13.56 -0.30
C LEU A 16 -15.63 12.14 0.15
N THR A 17 -16.56 11.19 0.06
CA THR A 17 -16.30 9.78 0.37
C THR A 17 -15.23 9.20 -0.55
N MET A 18 -15.35 9.44 -1.85
CA MET A 18 -14.36 8.97 -2.84
C MET A 18 -12.97 9.55 -2.55
N LEU A 19 -12.87 10.85 -2.29
CA LEU A 19 -11.59 11.50 -1.95
C LEU A 19 -10.97 10.94 -0.66
N GLN A 20 -11.78 10.60 0.35
CA GLN A 20 -11.29 9.98 1.59
C GLN A 20 -10.75 8.58 1.35
N LEU A 21 -11.41 7.79 0.49
CA LEU A 21 -10.98 6.46 0.13
C LEU A 21 -9.67 6.48 -0.67
N THR A 22 -9.52 7.44 -1.59
CA THR A 22 -8.37 7.51 -2.50
C THR A 22 -7.17 8.22 -1.89
N HIS A 23 -7.37 9.38 -1.25
CA HIS A 23 -6.27 10.21 -0.74
C HIS A 23 -6.13 10.21 0.79
N GLY A 24 -7.10 9.63 1.53
CA GLY A 24 -7.11 9.64 2.99
C GLY A 24 -7.78 10.89 3.59
N LYS A 25 -8.23 10.79 4.86
CA LYS A 25 -9.15 11.76 5.50
C LYS A 25 -8.64 13.20 5.64
N ASN A 26 -7.32 13.41 5.64
CA ASN A 26 -6.67 14.70 5.88
C ASN A 26 -5.87 15.19 4.66
N SER A 27 -6.22 14.74 3.45
CA SER A 27 -5.47 15.08 2.25
C SER A 27 -5.65 16.56 1.84
N PRO A 28 -4.64 17.19 1.22
CA PRO A 28 -4.78 18.52 0.64
C PRO A 28 -5.94 18.63 -0.36
N GLN A 29 -6.24 17.54 -1.08
CA GLN A 29 -7.34 17.43 -2.03
C GLN A 29 -8.70 17.59 -1.35
N ILE A 30 -8.88 16.98 -0.16
CA ILE A 30 -10.11 17.14 0.63
C ILE A 30 -10.24 18.57 1.14
N THR A 31 -9.15 19.16 1.64
CA THR A 31 -9.15 20.55 2.12
C THR A 31 -9.51 21.51 0.99
N ALA A 32 -8.83 21.41 -0.16
CA ALA A 32 -9.10 22.23 -1.33
C ALA A 32 -10.55 22.08 -1.84
N PHE A 33 -11.10 20.87 -1.86
CA PHE A 33 -12.49 20.65 -2.25
C PHE A 33 -13.46 21.29 -1.26
N LYS A 34 -13.26 21.14 0.05
CA LYS A 34 -14.09 21.79 1.08
C LYS A 34 -14.04 23.31 0.98
N ASP A 35 -12.85 23.88 0.75
CA ASP A 35 -12.66 25.32 0.60
C ASP A 35 -13.37 25.85 -0.65
N LEU A 36 -13.30 25.11 -1.76
CA LEU A 36 -14.02 25.43 -2.98
C LEU A 36 -15.54 25.42 -2.77
N ILE A 37 -16.10 24.41 -2.10
CA ILE A 37 -17.53 24.35 -1.79
C ILE A 37 -17.95 25.50 -0.84
N ALA A 38 -17.13 25.77 0.18
CA ALA A 38 -17.37 26.90 1.09
C ALA A 38 -17.35 28.25 0.36
N SER A 39 -16.52 28.39 -0.69
CA SER A 39 -16.48 29.61 -1.51
C SER A 39 -17.79 29.85 -2.28
N HIS A 40 -18.39 28.80 -2.84
CA HIS A 40 -19.71 28.87 -3.49
C HIS A 40 -20.81 29.24 -2.48
N GLN A 41 -20.80 28.62 -1.30
CA GLN A 41 -21.81 28.87 -0.27
C GLN A 41 -21.74 30.29 0.33
N LYS A 42 -20.57 30.91 0.33
CA LYS A 42 -20.36 32.28 0.80
C LYS A 42 -20.58 33.35 -0.27
N SER A 43 -20.83 32.94 -1.53
CA SER A 43 -21.05 33.90 -2.61
C SER A 43 -22.40 34.62 -2.45
N LYS A 44 -22.52 35.80 -3.06
CA LYS A 44 -23.78 36.56 -3.09
C LYS A 44 -24.69 36.16 -4.25
N ASP A 45 -24.42 35.00 -4.87
CA ASP A 45 -25.16 34.55 -6.04
C ASP A 45 -26.55 34.03 -5.68
N ALA A 46 -27.41 33.92 -6.70
CA ALA A 46 -28.69 33.27 -6.56
C ALA A 46 -28.52 31.80 -6.11
N PRO A 47 -29.39 31.26 -5.24
CA PRO A 47 -29.27 29.89 -4.71
C PRO A 47 -29.07 28.81 -5.78
N ILE A 48 -29.74 28.94 -6.93
CA ILE A 48 -29.59 28.01 -8.06
C ILE A 48 -28.16 27.98 -8.63
N ARG A 49 -27.47 29.12 -8.64
CA ARG A 49 -26.08 29.21 -9.11
C ARG A 49 -25.13 28.57 -8.10
N ILE A 50 -25.38 28.75 -6.81
CA ILE A 50 -24.61 28.12 -5.74
C ILE A 50 -24.68 26.59 -5.89
N TRP A 51 -25.89 26.01 -5.99
CA TRP A 51 -26.04 24.57 -6.10
C TRP A 51 -25.44 23.98 -7.38
N ARG A 52 -25.53 24.70 -8.50
CA ARG A 52 -24.83 24.32 -9.73
C ARG A 52 -23.31 24.36 -9.56
N GLY A 53 -22.77 25.41 -8.94
CA GLY A 53 -21.33 25.52 -8.65
C GLY A 53 -20.82 24.37 -7.79
N VAL A 54 -21.58 23.94 -6.79
CA VAL A 54 -21.29 22.75 -5.97
C VAL A 54 -21.28 21.48 -6.82
N ALA A 55 -22.33 21.24 -7.61
CA ALA A 55 -22.45 20.06 -8.46
C ALA A 55 -21.35 19.99 -9.54
N ASP A 56 -21.01 21.12 -10.15
CA ASP A 56 -19.97 21.22 -11.18
C ASP A 56 -18.58 20.99 -10.58
N SER A 57 -18.32 21.52 -9.38
CA SER A 57 -17.08 21.27 -8.63
C SER A 57 -16.94 19.79 -8.27
N ALA A 58 -18.01 19.19 -7.75
CA ALA A 58 -18.04 17.77 -7.41
C ALA A 58 -17.80 16.88 -8.64
N ARG A 59 -18.42 17.22 -9.79
CA ARG A 59 -18.20 16.54 -11.07
C ARG A 59 -16.77 16.69 -11.57
N GLY A 60 -16.19 17.88 -11.49
CA GLY A 60 -14.81 18.15 -11.88
C GLY A 60 -13.82 17.29 -11.08
N VAL A 61 -13.99 17.23 -9.76
CA VAL A 61 -13.19 16.38 -8.88
C VAL A 61 -13.35 14.90 -9.22
N LEU A 62 -14.57 14.40 -9.38
CA LEU A 62 -14.80 12.99 -9.73
C LEU A 62 -14.22 12.63 -11.10
N THR A 63 -14.23 13.57 -12.05
CA THR A 63 -13.63 13.37 -13.38
C THR A 63 -12.11 13.31 -13.30
N SER A 64 -11.48 14.19 -12.49
CA SER A 64 -10.04 14.12 -12.22
C SER A 64 -9.69 12.80 -11.55
N LEU A 65 -10.42 12.45 -10.48
CA LEU A 65 -10.17 11.24 -9.72
C LEU A 65 -10.31 9.99 -10.58
N ARG A 66 -11.32 9.94 -11.47
CA ARG A 66 -11.45 8.86 -12.43
C ARG A 66 -10.22 8.75 -13.32
N ARG A 67 -9.71 9.86 -13.88
CA ARG A 67 -8.48 9.85 -14.69
C ARG A 67 -7.28 9.39 -13.88
N GLU A 68 -7.12 9.88 -12.65
CA GLU A 68 -6.05 9.46 -11.76
C GLU A 68 -6.10 7.96 -11.43
N VAL A 69 -7.30 7.39 -11.33
CA VAL A 69 -7.48 5.93 -11.18
C VAL A 69 -7.17 5.19 -12.48
N ASP A 70 -7.71 5.66 -13.61
CA ASP A 70 -7.50 5.07 -14.94
C ASP A 70 -6.00 5.10 -15.34
N GLU A 71 -5.27 6.13 -14.89
CA GLU A 71 -3.82 6.31 -15.08
C GLU A 71 -2.98 5.65 -13.95
N GLY A 72 -3.61 5.06 -12.93
CA GLY A 72 -2.94 4.30 -11.87
C GLY A 72 -2.26 5.12 -10.76
N LEU A 73 -2.51 6.43 -10.67
CA LEU A 73 -1.82 7.36 -9.77
C LEU A 73 -2.17 7.15 -8.28
N VAL A 74 -3.42 6.77 -7.96
CA VAL A 74 -3.91 6.63 -6.56
C VAL A 74 -3.38 5.38 -5.85
N GLY A 75 -2.97 4.34 -6.59
CA GLY A 75 -2.37 3.11 -6.06
C GLY A 75 -0.87 3.00 -6.32
N GLY A 76 -0.36 3.63 -7.38
CA GLY A 76 1.05 3.65 -7.75
C GLY A 76 1.91 4.27 -6.66
N LEU A 77 1.55 5.47 -6.17
CA LEU A 77 2.38 6.19 -5.19
C LEU A 77 2.56 5.41 -3.88
N ARG A 78 1.49 4.80 -3.34
CA ARG A 78 1.59 4.02 -2.09
C ARG A 78 2.44 2.77 -2.28
N ARG A 79 2.31 2.09 -3.43
CA ARG A 79 3.15 0.92 -3.77
C ARG A 79 4.61 1.33 -3.94
N GLN A 80 4.88 2.46 -4.59
CA GLN A 80 6.22 2.98 -4.79
C GLN A 80 6.89 3.36 -3.46
N ILE A 81 6.23 4.15 -2.59
CA ILE A 81 6.75 4.49 -1.26
C ILE A 81 7.02 3.24 -0.42
N THR A 82 6.14 2.24 -0.54
CA THR A 82 6.34 0.95 0.14
C THR A 82 7.55 0.21 -0.40
N GLY A 83 7.72 0.18 -1.72
CA GLY A 83 8.89 -0.42 -2.38
C GLY A 83 10.18 0.26 -1.95
N GLU A 84 10.20 1.59 -1.83
CA GLU A 84 11.33 2.37 -1.33
C GLU A 84 11.67 2.01 0.12
N VAL A 85 10.70 2.04 1.05
CA VAL A 85 10.93 1.70 2.46
C VAL A 85 11.44 0.27 2.64
N LEU A 86 10.84 -0.69 1.93
CA LEU A 86 11.30 -2.08 1.98
C LEU A 86 12.67 -2.24 1.30
N GLY A 87 12.93 -1.49 0.24
CA GLY A 87 14.24 -1.41 -0.43
C GLY A 87 15.33 -0.93 0.53
N ASP A 88 15.07 0.13 1.30
CA ASP A 88 16.00 0.67 2.30
C ASP A 88 16.31 -0.36 3.39
N LEU A 89 15.31 -1.10 3.88
CA LEU A 89 15.54 -2.19 4.84
C LEU A 89 16.47 -3.27 4.26
N LEU A 90 16.30 -3.63 2.99
CA LEU A 90 17.15 -4.62 2.32
C LEU A 90 18.55 -4.07 2.04
N GLN A 91 18.69 -2.76 1.77
CA GLN A 91 19.99 -2.12 1.65
C GLN A 91 20.73 -2.18 3.00
N LEU A 92 20.08 -1.79 4.10
CA LEU A 92 20.65 -1.88 5.44
C LEU A 92 21.01 -3.34 5.80
N ALA A 93 20.18 -4.31 5.39
CA ALA A 93 20.47 -5.72 5.59
C ALA A 93 21.74 -6.16 4.84
N ASN A 94 21.91 -5.72 3.58
CA ASN A 94 23.13 -6.00 2.81
C ASN A 94 24.37 -5.35 3.44
N GLU A 95 24.27 -4.09 3.85
CA GLU A 95 25.36 -3.35 4.50
C GLU A 95 25.78 -4.02 5.82
N ALA A 96 24.83 -4.46 6.64
CA ALA A 96 25.10 -5.23 7.85
C ALA A 96 25.74 -6.58 7.53
N LEU A 97 25.22 -7.32 6.54
CA LEU A 97 25.77 -8.61 6.14
C LEU A 97 27.21 -8.51 5.64
N ALA A 98 27.56 -7.41 4.96
CA ALA A 98 28.90 -7.12 4.43
C ALA A 98 29.96 -6.95 5.53
N GLN A 99 29.56 -6.57 6.76
CA GLN A 99 30.49 -6.47 7.90
C GLN A 99 31.00 -7.84 8.38
N ASN A 100 30.36 -8.92 7.93
CA ASN A 100 30.83 -10.30 8.07
C ASN A 100 31.01 -10.81 9.51
N THR A 101 30.36 -10.19 10.51
CA THR A 101 30.36 -10.64 11.91
C THR A 101 29.07 -11.43 12.24
N GLU A 102 29.05 -12.14 13.38
CA GLU A 102 27.83 -12.83 13.83
C GLU A 102 26.74 -11.83 14.23
N ASP A 103 27.09 -10.77 14.95
CA ASP A 103 26.12 -9.73 15.33
C ASP A 103 25.55 -9.02 14.10
N SER A 104 26.39 -8.73 13.09
CA SER A 104 25.93 -8.09 11.86
C SER A 104 25.07 -9.01 11.01
N LYS A 105 25.34 -10.33 11.00
CA LYS A 105 24.45 -11.35 10.42
C LYS A 105 23.09 -11.36 11.10
N ASN A 106 23.04 -11.28 12.43
CA ASN A 106 21.78 -11.27 13.18
C ASN A 106 20.94 -10.02 12.86
N VAL A 107 21.58 -8.84 12.79
CA VAL A 107 20.93 -7.60 12.35
C VAL A 107 20.37 -7.75 10.93
N ALA A 108 21.19 -8.23 10.00
CA ALA A 108 20.76 -8.45 8.62
C ALA A 108 19.58 -9.45 8.53
N ALA A 109 19.60 -10.50 9.35
CA ALA A 109 18.52 -11.50 9.41
C ALA A 109 17.20 -10.89 9.86
N VAL A 110 17.20 -10.03 10.89
CA VAL A 110 15.99 -9.36 11.38
C VAL A 110 15.42 -8.42 10.33
N LEU A 111 16.28 -7.61 9.69
CA LEU A 111 15.87 -6.68 8.64
C LEU A 111 15.24 -7.42 7.45
N ALA A 112 15.90 -8.48 6.97
CA ALA A 112 15.39 -9.31 5.88
C ALA A 112 14.08 -10.02 6.25
N ALA A 113 13.96 -10.54 7.48
CA ALA A 113 12.75 -11.20 7.95
C ALA A 113 11.56 -10.25 8.08
N ALA A 114 11.79 -9.04 8.59
CA ALA A 114 10.76 -8.00 8.68
C ALA A 114 10.28 -7.56 7.29
N ALA A 115 11.21 -7.33 6.36
CA ALA A 115 10.89 -6.97 4.98
C ALA A 115 10.14 -8.10 4.26
N PHE A 116 10.53 -9.36 4.46
CA PHE A 116 9.84 -10.53 3.93
C PHE A 116 8.40 -10.62 4.42
N GLU A 117 8.18 -10.50 5.74
CA GLU A 117 6.84 -10.56 6.30
C GLU A 117 5.94 -9.44 5.76
N ASP A 118 6.42 -8.20 5.78
CA ASP A 118 5.62 -7.06 5.32
C ASP A 118 5.29 -7.20 3.83
N THR A 119 6.24 -7.67 3.02
CA THR A 119 6.01 -7.96 1.59
C THR A 119 4.90 -8.98 1.39
N ILE A 120 4.96 -10.14 2.06
CA ILE A 120 3.94 -11.19 1.92
C ILE A 120 2.57 -10.71 2.40
N ARG A 121 2.50 -10.00 3.52
CA ARG A 121 1.24 -9.44 4.03
C ARG A 121 0.63 -8.45 3.06
N ARG A 122 1.44 -7.59 2.44
CA ARG A 122 0.97 -6.61 1.47
C ARG A 122 0.52 -7.24 0.16
N LEU A 123 1.20 -8.29 -0.30
CA LEU A 123 0.72 -9.09 -1.42
C LEU A 123 -0.64 -9.70 -1.08
N GLY A 124 -0.80 -10.27 0.12
CA GLY A 124 -2.09 -10.80 0.59
C GLY A 124 -3.19 -9.74 0.64
N ALA A 125 -2.89 -8.54 1.11
CA ALA A 125 -3.83 -7.42 1.10
C ALA A 125 -4.20 -6.99 -0.33
N ALA A 126 -3.21 -6.86 -1.22
CA ALA A 126 -3.40 -6.32 -2.56
C ALA A 126 -4.14 -7.28 -3.50
N TYR A 127 -3.88 -8.59 -3.40
CA TYR A 127 -4.41 -9.57 -4.36
C TYR A 127 -5.46 -10.51 -3.77
N CYS A 128 -5.52 -10.64 -2.45
CA CYS A 128 -6.45 -11.55 -1.77
C CYS A 128 -7.39 -10.81 -0.79
N GLY A 129 -7.26 -9.49 -0.61
CA GLY A 129 -8.10 -8.70 0.31
C GLY A 129 -7.90 -9.03 1.79
N ILE A 130 -6.75 -9.62 2.15
CA ILE A 130 -6.47 -10.05 3.53
C ILE A 130 -5.94 -8.86 4.32
N HIS A 131 -6.74 -8.35 5.27
CA HIS A 131 -6.36 -7.26 6.17
C HIS A 131 -6.30 -7.67 7.65
N ALA A 132 -6.81 -8.86 7.97
CA ALA A 132 -6.84 -9.41 9.32
C ALA A 132 -5.51 -10.10 9.70
N PRO A 133 -5.22 -10.27 11.00
CA PRO A 133 -4.04 -11.02 11.47
C PRO A 133 -4.22 -12.52 11.17
N VAL A 134 -3.86 -12.91 9.95
CA VAL A 134 -3.83 -14.29 9.47
C VAL A 134 -2.37 -14.80 9.48
N ALA A 135 -2.19 -16.11 9.65
CA ALA A 135 -0.88 -16.74 9.55
C ALA A 135 -0.28 -16.56 8.15
N LEU A 136 1.03 -16.30 8.06
CA LEU A 136 1.69 -16.10 6.77
C LEU A 136 1.57 -17.31 5.85
N SER A 137 1.57 -18.54 6.40
CA SER A 137 1.35 -19.77 5.63
C SER A 137 0.03 -19.75 4.86
N ASP A 138 -1.01 -19.22 5.47
CA ASP A 138 -2.34 -19.16 4.88
C ASP A 138 -2.41 -18.05 3.83
N ILE A 139 -1.71 -16.93 4.06
CA ILE A 139 -1.55 -15.87 3.06
C ILE A 139 -0.83 -16.43 1.82
N VAL A 140 0.25 -17.20 1.99
CA VAL A 140 0.99 -17.83 0.88
C VAL A 140 0.12 -18.82 0.11
N THR A 141 -0.71 -19.60 0.81
CA THR A 141 -1.68 -20.51 0.17
C THR A 141 -2.69 -19.72 -0.68
N GLN A 142 -3.26 -18.64 -0.14
CA GLN A 142 -4.19 -17.80 -0.88
C GLN A 142 -3.53 -17.10 -2.07
N LEU A 143 -2.28 -16.66 -1.95
CA LEU A 143 -1.51 -16.06 -3.04
C LEU A 143 -1.21 -17.06 -4.16
N LYS A 144 -0.99 -18.34 -3.82
CA LYS A 144 -0.89 -19.42 -4.80
C LYS A 144 -2.23 -19.61 -5.52
N ASP A 145 -3.33 -19.70 -4.77
CA ASP A 145 -4.66 -19.95 -5.33
C ASP A 145 -5.13 -18.78 -6.21
N ALA A 146 -4.74 -17.56 -5.85
CA ALA A 146 -4.93 -16.34 -6.64
C ALA A 146 -3.96 -16.20 -7.83
N ASN A 147 -3.11 -17.20 -8.10
CA ASN A 147 -2.12 -17.20 -9.18
C ASN A 147 -1.10 -16.05 -9.11
N VAL A 148 -0.88 -15.45 -7.94
CA VAL A 148 0.15 -14.42 -7.72
C VAL A 148 1.52 -15.07 -7.60
N LEU A 149 1.62 -16.10 -6.74
CA LEU A 149 2.79 -16.97 -6.63
C LEU A 149 2.55 -18.23 -7.47
N LYS A 150 3.54 -18.61 -8.29
CA LYS A 150 3.41 -19.76 -9.22
C LYS A 150 4.62 -20.69 -9.15
N GLY A 151 4.37 -21.97 -9.42
CA GLY A 151 5.42 -22.97 -9.58
C GLY A 151 6.40 -23.03 -8.40
N SER A 152 7.69 -22.98 -8.70
CA SER A 152 8.78 -23.00 -7.70
C SER A 152 8.75 -21.82 -6.73
N GLN A 153 8.18 -20.68 -7.11
CA GLN A 153 8.12 -19.48 -6.25
C GLN A 153 7.34 -19.75 -4.95
N VAL A 154 6.32 -20.60 -4.99
CA VAL A 154 5.54 -20.99 -3.79
C VAL A 154 6.43 -21.73 -2.81
N GLY A 155 7.20 -22.72 -3.28
CA GLY A 155 8.10 -23.50 -2.42
C GLY A 155 9.22 -22.64 -1.83
N VAL A 156 9.76 -21.70 -2.61
CA VAL A 156 10.78 -20.75 -2.15
C VAL A 156 10.21 -19.82 -1.07
N VAL A 157 9.03 -19.25 -1.26
CA VAL A 157 8.40 -18.41 -0.23
C VAL A 157 8.09 -19.22 1.04
N GLN A 158 7.59 -20.45 0.90
CA GLN A 158 7.30 -21.33 2.02
C GLN A 158 8.54 -21.69 2.83
N SER A 159 9.68 -21.94 2.18
CA SER A 159 10.93 -22.27 2.88
C SER A 159 11.45 -21.11 3.76
N HIS A 160 11.10 -19.87 3.41
CA HIS A 160 11.52 -18.68 4.15
C HIS A 160 10.60 -18.33 5.35
N LEU A 161 9.46 -19.02 5.51
CA LEU A 161 8.61 -18.85 6.69
C LEU A 161 9.35 -19.22 7.98
N GLN A 162 10.13 -20.30 7.95
CA GLN A 162 10.94 -20.73 9.10
C GLN A 162 12.12 -19.81 9.35
N PHE A 163 12.80 -19.34 8.30
CA PHE A 163 13.83 -18.31 8.41
C PHE A 163 13.30 -17.07 9.15
N ARG A 164 12.15 -16.55 8.73
CA ARG A 164 11.48 -15.41 9.37
C ARG A 164 11.20 -15.68 10.84
N ASN A 165 10.68 -16.87 11.18
CA ASN A 165 10.41 -17.23 12.57
C ASN A 165 11.70 -17.27 13.41
N HIS A 166 12.74 -17.96 12.94
CA HIS A 166 14.02 -18.00 13.64
C HIS A 166 14.59 -16.59 13.85
N ALA A 167 14.51 -15.71 12.84
CA ALA A 167 15.08 -14.37 12.93
C ALA A 167 14.32 -13.48 13.91
N LEU A 168 12.98 -13.45 13.84
CA LEU A 168 12.16 -12.62 14.72
C LEU A 168 12.08 -13.14 16.17
N HIS A 169 12.41 -14.42 16.39
CA HIS A 169 12.51 -15.03 17.71
C HIS A 169 13.95 -15.19 18.23
N ALA A 170 14.93 -14.60 17.53
CA ALA A 170 16.33 -14.62 17.93
C ALA A 170 16.96 -16.02 18.06
N ASP A 171 16.51 -16.99 17.26
CA ASP A 171 17.14 -18.31 17.15
C ASP A 171 18.28 -18.30 16.12
N TRP A 172 19.38 -17.63 16.50
CA TRP A 172 20.53 -17.40 15.62
C TRP A 172 21.27 -18.68 15.21
N THR A 173 21.09 -19.77 15.97
CA THR A 173 21.72 -21.07 15.69
C THR A 173 21.16 -21.73 14.43
N LYS A 174 19.99 -21.29 13.98
CA LYS A 174 19.30 -21.79 12.78
C LYS A 174 19.50 -20.90 11.56
N ILE A 175 20.33 -19.86 11.67
CA ILE A 175 20.51 -18.85 10.62
C ILE A 175 21.98 -18.74 10.25
N ASP A 176 22.26 -19.01 8.98
CA ASP A 176 23.55 -18.73 8.36
C ASP A 176 23.47 -17.53 7.40
N LYS A 177 24.63 -17.07 6.93
CA LYS A 177 24.72 -15.93 6.01
C LYS A 177 24.05 -16.21 4.66
N VAL A 178 24.03 -17.45 4.21
CA VAL A 178 23.41 -17.84 2.93
C VAL A 178 21.90 -17.72 3.01
N ALA A 179 21.29 -18.14 4.12
CA ALA A 179 19.87 -17.98 4.38
C ALA A 179 19.46 -16.51 4.40
N VAL A 180 20.27 -15.64 5.04
CA VAL A 180 20.02 -14.19 5.02
C VAL A 180 20.10 -13.62 3.61
N ALA A 181 21.16 -13.94 2.85
CA ALA A 181 21.32 -13.46 1.48
C ALA A 181 20.18 -13.92 0.56
N THR A 182 19.75 -15.18 0.70
CA THR A 182 18.65 -15.74 -0.10
C THR A 182 17.33 -15.06 0.24
N ALA A 183 17.08 -14.76 1.52
CA ALA A 183 15.90 -14.00 1.94
C ALA A 183 15.90 -12.59 1.33
N ILE A 184 17.04 -11.89 1.36
CA ILE A 184 17.19 -10.56 0.75
C ILE A 184 16.85 -10.63 -0.75
N SER A 185 17.46 -11.56 -1.49
CA SER A 185 17.23 -11.71 -2.93
C SER A 185 15.77 -12.05 -3.27
N LEU A 186 15.13 -12.91 -2.48
CA LEU A 186 13.71 -13.23 -2.65
C LEU A 186 12.83 -11.99 -2.49
N VAL A 187 13.07 -11.18 -1.44
CA VAL A 187 12.26 -9.97 -1.23
C VAL A 187 12.52 -8.96 -2.34
N GLN A 188 13.77 -8.77 -2.78
CA GLN A 188 14.09 -7.90 -3.92
C GLN A 188 13.33 -8.32 -5.19
N GLU A 189 13.29 -9.62 -5.50
CA GLU A 189 12.53 -10.15 -6.64
C GLU A 189 11.03 -9.83 -6.52
N LEU A 190 10.45 -10.04 -5.33
CA LEU A 190 9.03 -9.77 -5.09
C LEU A 190 8.70 -8.27 -5.19
N LEU A 191 9.57 -7.40 -4.69
CA LEU A 191 9.41 -5.95 -4.81
C LEU A 191 9.46 -5.49 -6.27
N LEU A 192 10.46 -5.94 -7.03
CA LEU A 192 10.60 -5.64 -8.46
C LEU A 192 9.44 -6.17 -9.31
N LYS A 193 8.75 -7.22 -8.87
CA LYS A 193 7.65 -7.80 -9.62
C LYS A 193 6.29 -7.18 -9.30
N HIS A 194 6.10 -6.66 -8.09
CA HIS A 194 4.78 -6.30 -7.57
C HIS A 194 4.66 -4.87 -7.02
N PHE A 195 5.77 -4.16 -6.83
CA PHE A 195 5.81 -2.85 -6.17
C PHE A 195 6.58 -1.76 -6.94
N SER A 196 7.21 -2.11 -8.06
CA SER A 196 7.81 -1.16 -9.02
C SER A 196 6.82 -0.69 -10.08
#